data_AF-A0A938VFC4-F1
#
_entry.id   AF-A0A938VFC4-F1
#
_cell.length_a   1.000
_cell.length_b   1.000
_cell.length_c   1.000
_cell.angle_alpha   90.00
_cell.angle_beta   90.00
_cell.angle_gamma   90.00
#
_symmetry.space_group_name_H-M   'P 1'
#
loop_
_entity.id
_entity.type
_entity.pdbx_description
1 polymer ?
#
loop_
_entity_poly.entity_id
_entity_poly.type
_entity_poly.pdbx_seq_one_letter_code
_entity_poly.pdbx_strand_id
1 'polypeptide(L)'
;MSDPRARVLAAYAAARTAILDDPATAELALQRCLDATIDAYYAHLGVAQPPIGEILADLNARDPRTAGILRRYLRGPDTRARYVFLGDLLEVVQPGVVPAWTVPTEAQRADGASARR
;
A
#
# COMPACT_ATOMS: atom_id res chain seq x y z
N MET A 1 0.28 21.93 0.71
CA MET A 1 0.04 20.61 0.11
C MET A 1 0.94 19.61 0.82
N SER A 2 0.38 18.61 1.49
CA SER A 2 1.18 17.57 2.15
C SER A 2 1.91 16.74 1.11
N ASP A 3 3.20 16.45 1.36
CA ASP A 3 4.05 15.63 0.49
C ASP A 3 3.37 14.28 0.17
N PRO A 4 3.14 13.94 -1.12
CA PRO A 4 2.55 12.67 -1.53
C PRO A 4 3.31 11.46 -0.97
N ARG A 5 4.64 11.53 -0.86
CA ARG A 5 5.45 10.44 -0.28
C ARG A 5 5.15 10.26 1.21
N ALA A 6 5.07 11.36 1.96
CA ALA A 6 4.72 11.32 3.39
C ALA A 6 3.31 10.73 3.63
N ARG A 7 2.34 11.06 2.76
CA ARG A 7 0.99 10.46 2.82
C ARG A 7 1.02 8.95 2.61
N VAL A 8 1.75 8.49 1.60
CA VAL A 8 1.92 7.05 1.31
C VAL A 8 2.57 6.34 2.49
N LEU A 9 3.65 6.88 3.06
CA LEU A 9 4.34 6.31 4.21
C LEU A 9 3.41 6.18 5.44
N ALA A 10 2.65 7.23 5.74
CA ALA A 10 1.70 7.20 6.85
C ALA A 10 0.59 6.15 6.64
N ALA A 11 0.06 6.05 5.43
CA ALA A 11 -0.97 5.07 5.09
C ALA A 11 -0.44 3.63 5.13
N TYR A 12 0.78 3.40 4.63
CA TYR A 12 1.43 2.09 4.68
C TYR A 12 1.73 1.65 6.12
N ALA A 13 2.21 2.57 6.97
CA ALA A 13 2.42 2.29 8.38
C ALA A 13 1.11 1.91 9.08
N ALA A 14 0.02 2.63 8.81
CA ALA A 14 -1.30 2.30 9.35
C ALA A 14 -1.80 0.92 8.87
N ALA A 15 -1.63 0.61 7.58
CA ALA A 15 -1.99 -0.70 7.02
C ALA A 15 -1.18 -1.84 7.65
N ARG A 16 0.13 -1.63 7.88
CA ARG A 16 1.00 -2.59 8.55
C ARG A 16 0.53 -2.88 9.98
N THR A 17 0.21 -1.84 10.76
CA THR A 17 -0.31 -2.02 12.13
C THR A 17 -1.64 -2.75 12.12
N ALA A 18 -2.58 -2.34 11.25
CA ALA A 18 -3.90 -2.95 11.17
C ALA A 18 -3.85 -4.44 10.77
N ILE A 19 -2.97 -4.84 9.84
CA ILE A 19 -2.74 -6.24 9.47
C ILE A 19 -2.37 -7.13 10.66
N LEU A 20 -1.69 -6.58 11.66
CA LEU A 20 -1.23 -7.33 12.84
C LEU A 20 -2.30 -7.38 13.95
N ASP A 21 -3.15 -6.36 14.02
CA ASP A 21 -4.07 -6.16 15.15
C ASP A 21 -5.51 -6.55 14.87
N ASP A 22 -6.06 -6.18 13.70
CA ASP A 22 -7.48 -6.35 13.39
C ASP A 22 -7.73 -6.48 11.87
N PRO A 23 -8.11 -7.68 11.39
CA PRO A 23 -8.43 -7.91 9.99
C PRO A 23 -9.57 -7.04 9.43
N ALA A 24 -10.50 -6.57 10.26
CA ALA A 24 -11.63 -5.76 9.78
C ALA A 24 -11.21 -4.33 9.42
N THR A 25 -10.40 -3.68 10.26
CA THR A 25 -9.85 -2.35 9.97
C THR A 25 -8.69 -2.38 8.98
N ALA A 26 -8.02 -3.53 8.86
CA ALA A 26 -6.95 -3.75 7.90
C ALA A 26 -7.35 -3.51 6.45
N GLU A 27 -8.52 -4.00 6.01
CA GLU A 27 -8.95 -3.84 4.61
C GLU A 27 -9.15 -2.35 4.25
N LEU A 28 -9.71 -1.57 5.17
CA LEU A 28 -9.88 -0.12 4.98
C LEU A 28 -8.52 0.59 4.94
N ALA A 29 -7.58 0.20 5.81
CA ALA A 29 -6.24 0.77 5.82
C ALA A 29 -5.47 0.45 4.52
N LEU A 30 -5.62 -0.76 3.98
CA LEU A 30 -5.07 -1.15 2.68
C LEU A 30 -5.65 -0.30 1.53
N GLN A 31 -6.97 -0.11 1.50
CA GLN A 31 -7.62 0.71 0.47
C GLN A 31 -7.10 2.16 0.50
N ARG A 32 -7.02 2.77 1.69
CA ARG A 32 -6.45 4.12 1.85
C ARG A 32 -5.00 4.22 1.40
N CYS A 33 -4.20 3.18 1.66
CA CYS A 33 -2.83 3.12 1.21
C CYS A 33 -2.73 2.95 -0.31
N LEU A 34 -3.59 2.12 -0.90
CA LEU A 34 -3.68 1.98 -2.35
C LEU A 34 -4.02 3.33 -3.02
N ASP A 35 -5.05 4.02 -2.52
CA ASP A 35 -5.47 5.33 -3.05
C ASP A 35 -4.31 6.33 -2.99
N ALA A 36 -3.63 6.44 -1.84
CA ALA A 36 -2.47 7.30 -1.70
C ALA A 36 -1.32 6.93 -2.66
N THR A 37 -1.13 5.63 -2.93
CA THR A 37 -0.09 5.12 -3.85
C THR A 37 -0.40 5.51 -5.29
N ILE A 38 -1.66 5.35 -5.71
CA ILE A 38 -2.13 5.73 -7.04
C ILE A 38 -2.03 7.25 -7.22
N ASP A 39 -2.54 8.04 -6.26
CA ASP A 39 -2.43 9.51 -6.26
C ASP A 39 -0.97 9.93 -6.48
N ALA A 40 -0.05 9.32 -5.73
CA ALA A 40 1.36 9.69 -5.78
C ALA A 40 2.06 9.23 -7.07
N TYR A 41 1.66 8.09 -7.65
CA TYR A 41 2.13 7.65 -8.96
C TYR A 41 1.77 8.67 -10.05
N TYR A 42 0.50 9.07 -10.14
CA TYR A 42 0.06 10.03 -11.15
C TYR A 42 0.64 11.43 -10.92
N ALA A 43 0.78 11.86 -9.66
CA ALA A 43 1.46 13.10 -9.31
C ALA A 43 2.94 13.08 -9.74
N HIS A 44 3.65 11.96 -9.56
CA HIS A 44 5.05 11.82 -9.97
C HIS A 44 5.22 11.91 -11.49
N LEU A 45 4.29 11.32 -12.24
CA LEU A 45 4.27 11.42 -13.70
C LEU A 45 3.85 12.81 -14.23
N GLY A 46 3.33 13.69 -13.36
CA GLY A 46 2.84 15.01 -13.76
C GLY A 46 1.61 14.95 -14.67
N VAL A 47 0.84 13.86 -14.62
CA VAL A 47 -0.36 13.67 -15.45
C VAL A 47 -1.63 13.62 -14.59
N ALA A 48 -2.76 13.99 -15.18
CA ALA A 48 -4.05 13.84 -14.52
C ALA A 48 -4.38 12.35 -14.33
N GLN A 49 -4.80 12.00 -13.12
CA GLN A 49 -5.28 10.66 -12.82
C GLN A 49 -6.59 10.40 -13.56
N PRO A 50 -6.72 9.25 -14.26
CA PRO A 50 -7.97 8.86 -14.91
C PRO A 50 -9.04 8.46 -13.88
N PRO A 51 -10.32 8.39 -14.29
CA PRO A 51 -11.40 7.87 -13.44
C PRO A 51 -11.07 6.46 -12.90
N ILE A 52 -11.60 6.12 -11.72
CA ILE A 52 -11.29 4.84 -11.03
C ILE A 52 -11.46 3.61 -11.94
N GLY A 53 -12.51 3.59 -12.76
CA GLY A 53 -12.78 2.48 -13.70
C GLY A 53 -11.77 2.35 -14.85
N GLU A 54 -10.94 3.35 -15.08
CA GLU A 54 -10.01 3.46 -16.21
C GLU A 54 -8.53 3.35 -15.77
N ILE A 55 -8.22 3.50 -14.47
CA ILE A 55 -6.86 3.43 -13.92
C ILE A 55 -6.10 2.20 -14.43
N LEU A 56 -6.73 1.02 -14.39
CA LEU A 56 -6.04 -0.20 -14.79
C LEU A 56 -5.70 -0.24 -16.29
N ALA A 57 -6.57 0.32 -17.13
CA ALA A 57 -6.34 0.39 -18.58
C ALA A 57 -5.23 1.39 -18.91
N ASP A 58 -5.26 2.57 -18.28
CA ASP A 58 -4.23 3.60 -18.42
C ASP A 58 -2.86 3.10 -17.92
N LEU A 59 -2.81 2.49 -16.73
CA LEU A 59 -1.60 1.84 -16.23
C LEU A 59 -1.10 0.77 -17.19
N ASN A 60 -1.98 -0.06 -17.76
CA ASN A 60 -1.55 -1.10 -18.69
C ASN A 60 -0.90 -0.54 -19.97
N ALA A 61 -1.28 0.67 -20.39
CA ALA A 61 -0.68 1.34 -21.55
C ALA A 61 0.66 2.01 -21.19
N ARG A 62 0.80 2.57 -19.98
CA ARG A 62 1.98 3.35 -19.56
C ARG A 62 3.04 2.51 -18.86
N ASP A 63 2.61 1.67 -17.93
CA ASP A 63 3.43 0.83 -17.07
C ASP A 63 2.77 -0.54 -16.85
N PRO A 64 2.99 -1.49 -17.79
CA PRO A 64 2.44 -2.84 -17.69
C PRO A 64 2.85 -3.59 -16.41
N ARG A 65 4.00 -3.25 -15.82
CA ARG A 65 4.48 -3.89 -14.59
C ARG A 65 3.61 -3.47 -13.41
N THR A 66 3.42 -2.17 -13.22
CA THR A 66 2.54 -1.62 -12.18
C THR A 66 1.10 -2.11 -12.36
N ALA A 67 0.60 -2.15 -13.59
CA ALA A 67 -0.71 -2.73 -13.90
C ALA A 67 -0.81 -4.21 -13.51
N GLY A 68 0.24 -4.99 -13.76
CA GLY A 68 0.32 -6.41 -13.38
C GLY A 68 0.22 -6.62 -11.88
N ILE A 69 0.91 -5.79 -11.09
CA ILE A 69 0.88 -5.86 -9.62
C ILE A 69 -0.49 -5.43 -9.09
N LEU A 70 -1.07 -4.34 -9.62
CA LEU A 70 -2.41 -3.90 -9.24
C LEU A 70 -3.48 -4.97 -9.51
N ARG A 71 -3.39 -5.71 -10.62
CA ARG A 71 -4.28 -6.86 -10.88
C ARG A 71 -4.14 -7.95 -9.82
N ARG A 72 -2.92 -8.24 -9.38
CA ARG A 72 -2.68 -9.24 -8.32
C ARG A 72 -3.25 -8.76 -6.99
N TYR A 73 -3.07 -7.49 -6.65
CA TYR A 73 -3.71 -6.87 -5.48
C TYR A 73 -5.22 -7.05 -5.53
N LEU A 74 -5.89 -6.64 -6.62
CA LEU A 74 -7.35 -6.72 -6.74
C LEU A 74 -7.89 -8.15 -6.70
N ARG A 75 -7.10 -9.12 -7.17
CA ARG A 75 -7.43 -10.56 -7.15
C ARG A 75 -6.93 -11.28 -5.89
N GLY A 76 -6.32 -10.57 -4.94
CA GLY A 76 -5.82 -11.15 -3.72
C GLY A 76 -6.95 -11.82 -2.94
N PRO A 77 -6.79 -13.11 -2.55
CA PRO A 77 -7.85 -13.91 -1.94
C PRO A 77 -8.25 -13.42 -0.55
N ASP A 78 -7.33 -12.77 0.15
CA ASP A 78 -7.53 -12.23 1.49
C ASP A 78 -6.71 -10.95 1.70
N THR A 79 -7.02 -10.24 2.78
CA THR A 79 -6.38 -8.99 3.19
C THR A 79 -4.86 -9.12 3.36
N ARG A 80 -4.35 -10.29 3.79
CA ARG A 80 -2.91 -10.50 3.98
C ARG A 80 -2.20 -10.63 2.63
N ALA A 81 -2.77 -11.37 1.68
CA ALA A 81 -2.26 -11.45 0.33
C ALA A 81 -2.27 -10.08 -0.36
N ARG A 82 -3.34 -9.31 -0.18
CA ARG A 82 -3.43 -7.92 -0.68
C ARG A 82 -2.36 -7.02 -0.08
N TYR A 83 -2.08 -7.15 1.21
CA TYR A 83 -0.99 -6.41 1.86
C TYR A 83 0.38 -6.71 1.24
N VAL A 84 0.68 -7.97 0.92
CA VAL A 84 1.93 -8.34 0.23
C VAL A 84 2.02 -7.65 -1.13
N PHE A 85 0.97 -7.75 -1.95
CA PHE A 85 0.94 -7.11 -3.28
C PHE A 85 0.96 -5.58 -3.21
N LEU A 86 0.41 -4.98 -2.15
CA LEU A 86 0.53 -3.55 -1.90
C LEU A 86 2.00 -3.15 -1.61
N GLY A 87 2.74 -3.97 -0.86
CA GLY A 87 4.18 -3.80 -0.69
C GLY A 87 4.93 -3.85 -2.03
N ASP A 88 4.63 -4.84 -2.87
CA ASP A 88 5.23 -4.94 -4.20
C ASP A 88 4.92 -3.71 -5.07
N LEU A 89 3.69 -3.19 -4.98
CA LEU A 89 3.25 -2.01 -5.72
C LEU A 89 4.02 -0.77 -5.27
N LEU A 90 4.16 -0.59 -3.95
CA LEU A 90 4.89 0.51 -3.36
C LEU A 90 6.37 0.50 -3.75
N GLU A 91 7.01 -0.67 -3.80
CA GLU A 91 8.43 -0.76 -4.18
C GLU A 91 8.65 -0.38 -5.65
N VAL A 92 7.68 -0.66 -6.53
CA VAL A 92 7.75 -0.25 -7.94
C VAL A 92 7.45 1.25 -8.11
N VAL A 93 6.42 1.76 -7.44
CA VAL A 93 5.95 3.15 -7.61
C VAL A 93 6.82 4.14 -6.83
N GLN A 94 7.32 3.75 -5.67
CA GLN A 94 8.16 4.57 -4.78
C GLN A 94 9.26 3.72 -4.13
N PRO A 95 10.37 3.45 -4.84
CA PRO A 95 11.47 2.66 -4.31
C PRO A 95 11.96 3.14 -2.94
N GLY A 96 12.20 2.20 -2.03
CA GLY A 96 12.68 2.49 -0.67
C GLY A 96 11.64 3.10 0.29
N VAL A 97 10.36 3.11 -0.08
CA VAL A 97 9.24 3.43 0.84
C VAL A 97 8.88 2.23 1.70
N VAL A 98 9.02 1.02 1.16
CA VAL A 98 8.82 -0.21 1.92
C VAL A 98 10.13 -0.52 2.65
N PRO A 99 10.20 -0.41 3.99
CA PRO A 99 11.35 -0.97 4.70
C PRO A 99 11.40 -2.46 4.38
N ALA A 100 12.58 -2.97 4.04
CA ALA A 100 12.80 -4.40 3.78
C ALA A 100 12.04 -5.20 4.84
N TRP A 101 11.07 -6.01 4.39
CA TRP A 101 10.19 -6.75 5.29
C TRP A 101 11.04 -7.53 6.27
N THR A 102 11.11 -7.05 7.49
CA THR A 102 11.72 -7.73 8.62
C THR A 102 10.57 -8.33 9.40
N VAL A 103 10.58 -9.66 9.54
CA VAL A 103 9.65 -10.35 10.43
C VAL A 103 9.75 -9.65 11.79
N PRO A 104 8.64 -9.12 12.36
CA PRO A 104 8.70 -8.46 13.65
C PRO A 104 9.30 -9.43 14.65
N THR A 105 10.40 -9.03 15.29
CA THR A 105 11.02 -9.83 16.35
C THR A 105 10.07 -9.93 17.53
N GLU A 106 10.23 -10.96 18.36
CA GLU A 106 9.39 -11.22 19.53
C GLU A 106 9.26 -10.00 20.46
N ALA A 107 10.34 -9.20 20.56
CA ALA A 107 10.37 -7.93 21.29
C ALA A 107 9.35 -6.89 20.77
N GLN A 108 9.21 -6.76 19.45
CA GLN A 108 8.27 -5.81 18.84
C GLN A 108 6.80 -6.25 19.00
N ARG A 109 6.56 -7.55 19.22
CA ARG A 109 5.21 -8.07 19.55
C ARG A 109 4.85 -7.82 21.01
N ALA A 110 5.83 -7.82 21.90
CA ALA A 110 5.64 -7.56 23.33
C ALA A 110 5.36 -6.08 23.66
N ASP A 111 5.96 -5.14 22.92
CA ASP A 111 5.73 -3.71 23.11
C ASP A 111 4.31 -3.26 22.69
N GLY A 112 3.77 -3.84 21.61
CA GLY A 112 2.38 -3.60 21.20
C GLY A 112 1.32 -4.19 22.14
N ALA A 113 1.71 -5.14 23.00
CA ALA A 113 0.87 -5.70 24.06
C ALA A 113 1.00 -4.93 25.39
N SER A 114 2.15 -4.29 25.64
CA SER A 114 2.38 -3.52 26.86
C SER A 114 1.80 -2.10 26.81
N ALA A 115 1.66 -1.52 25.61
CA ALA A 115 0.99 -0.23 25.42
C ALA A 115 -0.55 -0.28 25.60
N ARG A 116 -1.13 -1.47 25.85
CA ARG A 116 -2.57 -1.68 26.09
C ARG A 116 -2.91 -1.94 27.57
N ARG A 117 -2.02 -1.59 28.51
CA ARG A 117 -2.26 -1.68 29.96
C ARG A 117 -2.30 -0.31 30.61
#